data_AF-A0A928H5N4-F1
#
_entry.id   AF-A0A928H5N4-F1
#
_cell.length_a   1.000
_cell.length_b   1.000
_cell.length_c   1.000
_cell.angle_alpha   90.00
_cell.angle_beta   90.00
_cell.angle_gamma   90.00
#
_symmetry.space_group_name_H-M   'P 1'
#
loop_
_entity.id
_entity.type
_entity.pdbx_description
1 polymer ?
#
loop_
_entity_poly.entity_id
_entity_poly.type
_entity_poly.pdbx_seq_one_letter_code
_entity_poly.pdbx_strand_id
1 'polypeptide(L)'
;MTIEPSDIISDGYVRIYRQRTDIPFIPDNILNIETEFHSLPRLHAAFTGTAKKEAELAGEMPFAWNPKFGYVTSRPEFCGTGLEVSALLHLEGLHLIGDLDPALNALYGLRMRYLGCCGDGLRNAAHLFRVSNASMLGADERDIVSRTGRVLSDLVHQETNARIRLVEEMPRVFEDAISRSIAILRSCRLLSEWEFLDIISPLRIAAELEFLDNFTREEALALTRPRINLPQAPFPSTVEEQREKDRRDAALADKVNRRFKSVRLNARGKDWLT
;
A
#
# COMPACT_ATOMS: atom_id res chain seq x y z
N MET A 1 10.35 22.54 -1.45
CA MET A 1 9.54 21.41 -1.93
C MET A 1 8.76 20.88 -0.74
N THR A 2 7.43 20.81 -0.81
CA THR A 2 6.62 20.26 0.29
C THR A 2 6.12 18.89 -0.14
N ILE A 3 6.45 17.85 0.61
CA ILE A 3 5.94 16.49 0.42
C ILE A 3 5.00 16.23 1.58
N GLU A 4 3.73 16.02 1.30
CA GLU A 4 2.75 15.79 2.36
C GLU A 4 2.75 14.31 2.76
N PRO A 5 2.60 13.97 4.06
CA PRO A 5 2.46 12.58 4.51
C PRO A 5 1.35 11.79 3.79
N SER A 6 0.31 12.47 3.31
CA SER A 6 -0.78 11.89 2.50
C SER A 6 -0.35 11.44 1.10
N ASP A 7 0.84 11.80 0.66
CA ASP A 7 1.40 11.40 -0.63
C ASP A 7 2.09 10.03 -0.54
N ILE A 8 2.48 9.64 0.66
CA ILE A 8 3.15 8.36 0.94
C ILE A 8 2.14 7.31 1.38
N ILE A 9 1.19 7.69 2.24
CA ILE A 9 0.11 6.78 2.68
C ILE A 9 -1.03 6.83 1.66
N SER A 10 -1.27 5.72 0.99
CA SER A 10 -2.42 5.59 0.09
C SER A 10 -3.72 5.39 0.87
N ASP A 11 -3.77 4.37 1.74
CA ASP A 11 -4.94 4.04 2.57
C ASP A 11 -4.51 3.27 3.83
N GLY A 12 -5.18 3.50 4.96
CA GLY A 12 -4.95 2.84 6.24
C GLY A 12 -6.22 2.25 6.82
N TYR A 13 -6.06 1.21 7.65
CA TYR A 13 -7.15 0.46 8.24
C TYR A 13 -6.89 0.20 9.72
N VAL A 14 -7.94 0.37 10.51
CA VAL A 14 -8.01 -0.22 11.85
C VAL A 14 -9.08 -1.30 11.83
N ARG A 15 -8.66 -2.55 12.03
CA ARG A 15 -9.52 -3.74 12.05
C ARG A 15 -9.53 -4.37 13.43
N ILE A 16 -10.70 -4.82 13.85
CA ILE A 16 -10.88 -5.65 15.03
C ILE A 16 -11.54 -6.97 14.59
N TYR A 17 -10.85 -8.07 14.87
CA TYR A 17 -11.32 -9.41 14.60
C TYR A 17 -12.05 -9.97 15.82
N ARG A 18 -13.26 -10.49 15.58
CA ARG A 18 -14.06 -11.18 16.60
C ARG A 18 -14.59 -12.48 16.05
N GLN A 19 -14.69 -13.48 16.92
CA GLN A 19 -15.37 -14.73 16.61
C GLN A 19 -16.55 -14.88 17.55
N ARG A 20 -17.69 -15.18 16.98
CA ARG A 20 -18.91 -15.43 17.74
C ARG A 20 -18.92 -16.82 18.37
N THR A 21 -19.54 -16.96 19.54
CA THR A 21 -19.66 -18.27 20.22
C THR A 21 -20.86 -19.10 19.76
N ASP A 22 -21.82 -18.49 19.08
CA ASP A 22 -23.09 -19.11 18.67
C ASP A 22 -23.08 -19.66 17.24
N ILE A 23 -21.94 -19.60 16.54
CA ILE A 23 -21.75 -20.13 15.19
C ILE A 23 -20.48 -20.99 15.11
N PRO A 24 -20.33 -21.84 14.08
CA PRO A 24 -19.13 -22.67 13.92
C PRO A 24 -17.83 -21.88 13.92
N PHE A 25 -16.80 -22.44 14.54
CA PHE A 25 -15.50 -21.81 14.72
C PHE A 25 -14.58 -22.05 13.49
N ILE A 26 -14.91 -21.42 12.37
CA ILE A 26 -14.20 -21.55 11.08
C ILE A 26 -13.71 -20.18 10.58
N PRO A 27 -12.68 -20.09 9.72
CA PRO A 27 -12.12 -18.81 9.25
C PRO A 27 -13.14 -17.87 8.61
N ASP A 28 -14.09 -18.40 7.86
CA ASP A 28 -15.13 -17.63 7.16
C ASP A 28 -16.12 -16.95 8.11
N ASN A 29 -16.19 -17.41 9.37
CA ASN A 29 -17.07 -16.88 10.39
C ASN A 29 -16.40 -15.83 11.28
N ILE A 30 -15.15 -15.43 10.98
CA ILE A 30 -14.49 -14.33 11.68
C ILE A 30 -15.12 -13.03 11.25
N LEU A 31 -15.66 -12.28 12.21
CA LEU A 31 -16.17 -10.94 12.01
C LEU A 31 -14.99 -9.97 11.90
N ASN A 32 -14.93 -9.23 10.79
CA ASN A 32 -13.99 -8.14 10.58
C ASN A 32 -14.72 -6.80 10.75
N ILE A 33 -14.40 -6.08 11.81
CA ILE A 33 -14.93 -4.75 12.09
C ILE A 33 -13.85 -3.75 11.70
N GLU A 34 -14.10 -2.94 10.67
CA GLU A 34 -13.06 -2.06 10.15
C GLU A 34 -13.52 -0.60 9.98
N THR A 35 -12.53 0.29 10.08
CA THR A 35 -12.64 1.71 9.74
C THR A 35 -11.38 2.12 8.98
N GLU A 36 -11.57 2.79 7.84
CA GLU A 36 -10.49 3.32 7.03
C GLU A 36 -10.01 4.69 7.55
N PHE A 37 -8.73 4.99 7.34
CA PHE A 37 -8.15 6.32 7.53
C PHE A 37 -7.19 6.64 6.38
N HIS A 38 -7.16 7.91 5.95
CA HIS A 38 -6.29 8.35 4.84
C HIS A 38 -5.10 9.20 5.31
N SER A 39 -4.89 9.35 6.61
CA SER A 39 -3.73 10.04 7.18
C SER A 39 -3.46 9.61 8.63
N LEU A 40 -2.19 9.62 9.05
CA LEU A 40 -1.80 9.22 10.42
C LEU A 40 -2.48 10.02 11.54
N PRO A 41 -2.71 11.35 11.42
CA PRO A 41 -3.44 12.09 12.44
C PRO A 41 -4.85 11.56 12.70
N ARG A 42 -5.46 10.88 11.71
CA ARG A 42 -6.80 10.27 11.84
C ARG A 42 -6.78 8.87 12.45
N LEU A 43 -5.61 8.27 12.69
CA LEU A 43 -5.49 6.91 13.22
C LEU A 43 -6.24 6.72 14.55
N HIS A 44 -6.05 7.63 15.51
CA HIS A 44 -6.73 7.53 16.81
C HIS A 44 -8.25 7.68 16.70
N ALA A 45 -8.72 8.54 15.79
CA ALA A 45 -10.14 8.70 15.51
C ALA A 45 -10.71 7.42 14.86
N ALA A 46 -10.00 6.82 13.92
CA ALA A 46 -10.39 5.55 13.30
C ALA A 46 -10.44 4.41 14.32
N PHE A 47 -9.45 4.30 15.22
CA PHE A 47 -9.47 3.34 16.32
C PHE A 47 -10.68 3.53 17.23
N THR A 48 -10.96 4.77 17.65
CA THR A 48 -12.12 5.08 18.48
C THR A 48 -13.44 4.70 17.78
N GLY A 49 -13.53 4.98 16.47
CA GLY A 49 -14.69 4.59 15.65
C GLY A 49 -14.87 3.08 15.54
N THR A 50 -13.79 2.33 15.30
CA THR A 50 -13.83 0.86 15.23
C THR A 50 -14.18 0.24 16.59
N ALA A 51 -13.59 0.73 17.68
CA ALA A 51 -13.90 0.25 19.04
C ALA A 51 -15.37 0.51 19.41
N LYS A 52 -15.94 1.66 19.01
CA LYS A 52 -17.36 1.95 19.21
C LYS A 52 -18.25 0.95 18.48
N LYS A 53 -17.99 0.70 17.19
CA LYS A 53 -18.73 -0.30 16.39
C LYS A 53 -18.64 -1.69 17.01
N GLU A 54 -17.46 -2.07 17.52
CA GLU A 54 -17.27 -3.36 18.18
C GLU A 54 -18.04 -3.48 19.49
N ALA A 55 -18.08 -2.42 20.30
CA ALA A 55 -18.86 -2.39 21.53
C ALA A 55 -20.38 -2.48 21.27
N GLU A 56 -20.88 -1.84 20.20
CA GLU A 56 -22.28 -1.97 19.78
C GLU A 56 -22.62 -3.42 19.43
N LEU A 57 -21.77 -4.08 18.63
CA LEU A 57 -21.95 -5.48 18.25
C LEU A 57 -21.83 -6.43 19.43
N ALA A 58 -20.92 -6.18 20.38
CA ALA A 58 -20.77 -6.97 21.60
C ALA A 58 -22.05 -6.94 22.48
N GLY A 59 -22.89 -5.91 22.34
CA GLY A 59 -24.20 -5.85 23.00
C GLY A 59 -25.27 -6.73 22.36
N GLU A 60 -25.09 -7.11 21.09
CA GLU A 60 -26.07 -7.88 20.30
C GLU A 60 -25.68 -9.36 20.15
N MET A 61 -24.38 -9.69 20.20
CA MET A 61 -23.89 -11.05 19.98
C MET A 61 -22.69 -11.41 20.89
N PRO A 62 -22.57 -12.67 21.33
CA PRO A 62 -21.50 -13.09 22.21
C PRO A 62 -20.19 -13.35 21.45
N PHE A 63 -19.10 -12.71 21.90
CA PHE A 63 -17.75 -12.95 21.38
C PHE A 63 -16.97 -13.96 22.22
N ALA A 64 -16.19 -14.80 21.54
CA ALA A 64 -15.34 -15.80 22.16
C ALA A 64 -14.16 -15.13 22.89
N TRP A 65 -14.07 -15.35 24.19
CA TRP A 65 -13.04 -14.77 25.04
C TRP A 65 -12.49 -15.81 26.03
N ASN A 66 -11.20 -15.70 26.33
CA ASN A 66 -10.48 -16.56 27.25
C ASN A 66 -9.61 -15.71 28.21
N PRO A 67 -9.61 -16.02 29.53
CA PRO A 67 -8.82 -15.26 30.51
C PRO A 67 -7.31 -15.19 30.25
N LYS A 68 -6.74 -16.21 29.62
CA LYS A 68 -5.31 -16.29 29.32
C LYS A 68 -4.96 -15.70 27.94
N PHE A 69 -5.87 -15.83 26.98
CA PHE A 69 -5.59 -15.52 25.58
C PHE A 69 -6.34 -14.29 25.03
N GLY A 70 -7.23 -13.67 25.79
CA GLY A 70 -8.08 -12.58 25.30
C GLY A 70 -9.17 -13.10 24.34
N TYR A 71 -9.52 -12.31 23.33
CA TYR A 71 -10.44 -12.75 22.28
C TYR A 71 -9.80 -13.87 21.46
N VAL A 72 -10.56 -14.93 21.21
CA VAL A 72 -10.09 -16.11 20.50
C VAL A 72 -10.81 -16.22 19.17
N THR A 73 -10.07 -16.51 18.10
CA THR A 73 -10.64 -16.72 16.76
C THR A 73 -10.16 -18.04 16.14
N SER A 74 -10.78 -18.47 15.06
CA SER A 74 -10.37 -19.66 14.30
C SER A 74 -8.99 -19.50 13.62
N ARG A 75 -8.49 -18.26 13.54
CA ARG A 75 -7.15 -17.92 13.06
C ARG A 75 -6.26 -17.49 14.23
N PRO A 76 -5.32 -18.34 14.68
CA PRO A 76 -4.50 -18.07 15.87
C PRO A 76 -3.76 -16.72 15.86
N GLU A 77 -3.39 -16.22 14.68
CA GLU A 77 -2.73 -14.93 14.48
C GLU A 77 -3.59 -13.72 14.86
N PHE A 78 -4.91 -13.89 14.97
CA PHE A 78 -5.86 -12.84 15.38
C PHE A 78 -6.33 -12.98 16.82
N CYS A 79 -5.79 -13.93 17.59
CA CYS A 79 -6.08 -14.06 19.02
C CYS A 79 -5.40 -12.96 19.85
N GLY A 80 -5.99 -12.62 21.00
CA GLY A 80 -5.53 -11.53 21.87
C GLY A 80 -6.51 -10.37 21.87
N THR A 81 -6.04 -9.17 21.53
CA THR A 81 -6.89 -8.00 21.29
C THR A 81 -7.69 -8.13 19.99
N GLY A 82 -7.21 -8.95 19.05
CA GLY A 82 -7.74 -9.02 17.68
C GLY A 82 -7.57 -7.74 16.89
N LEU A 83 -6.75 -6.79 17.36
CA LEU A 83 -6.56 -5.47 16.75
C LEU A 83 -5.44 -5.50 15.72
N GLU A 84 -5.77 -5.20 14.47
CA GLU A 84 -4.83 -4.88 13.41
C GLU A 84 -4.90 -3.40 13.05
N VAL A 85 -3.76 -2.72 13.17
CA VAL A 85 -3.55 -1.40 12.57
C VAL A 85 -2.64 -1.60 11.37
N SER A 86 -3.08 -1.17 10.18
CA SER A 86 -2.29 -1.27 8.96
C SER A 86 -2.34 0.02 8.13
N ALA A 87 -1.28 0.29 7.37
CA ALA A 87 -1.26 1.34 6.36
C ALA A 87 -0.55 0.85 5.10
N LEU A 88 -1.06 1.26 3.95
CA LEU A 88 -0.45 1.06 2.65
C LEU A 88 0.47 2.23 2.33
N LEU A 89 1.75 1.95 2.18
CA LEU A 89 2.81 2.91 1.96
C LEU A 89 3.40 2.76 0.56
N HIS A 90 3.63 3.88 -0.11
CA HIS A 90 4.36 3.98 -1.36
C HIS A 90 5.81 4.37 -1.09
N LEU A 91 6.72 3.39 -1.16
CA LEU A 91 8.13 3.51 -0.74
C LEU A 91 9.11 3.54 -1.93
N GLU A 92 8.71 4.22 -3.02
CA GLU A 92 9.49 4.34 -4.25
C GLU A 92 10.75 5.19 -4.05
N GLY A 93 10.69 6.21 -3.19
CA GLY A 93 11.82 7.05 -2.84
C GLY A 93 12.97 6.23 -2.27
N LEU A 94 12.66 5.45 -1.22
CA LEU A 94 13.59 4.51 -0.59
C LEU A 94 14.11 3.46 -1.58
N HIS A 95 13.28 3.00 -2.52
CA HIS A 95 13.72 2.08 -3.56
C HIS A 95 14.80 2.69 -4.45
N LEU A 96 14.52 3.85 -5.03
CA LEU A 96 15.40 4.49 -6.02
C LEU A 96 16.75 4.91 -5.42
N ILE A 97 16.81 5.22 -4.11
CA ILE A 97 18.08 5.52 -3.42
C ILE A 97 18.79 4.26 -2.87
N GLY A 98 18.16 3.08 -2.95
CA GLY A 98 18.74 1.82 -2.49
C GLY A 98 18.58 1.50 -1.00
N ASP A 99 17.77 2.26 -0.26
CA ASP A 99 17.59 2.14 1.20
C ASP A 99 16.32 1.36 1.61
N LEU A 100 15.56 0.82 0.64
CA LEU A 100 14.30 0.11 0.90
C LEU A 100 14.48 -1.17 1.75
N ASP A 101 15.40 -2.06 1.38
CA ASP A 101 15.58 -3.33 2.09
C ASP A 101 16.01 -3.12 3.56
N PRO A 102 16.98 -2.22 3.88
CA PRO A 102 17.26 -1.84 5.26
C PRO A 102 16.03 -1.34 6.04
N ALA A 103 15.22 -0.46 5.43
CA ALA A 103 14.03 0.08 6.07
C ALA A 103 12.99 -1.01 6.37
N LEU A 104 12.74 -1.92 5.43
CA LEU A 104 11.83 -3.05 5.62
C LEU A 104 12.34 -4.06 6.66
N ASN A 105 13.65 -4.35 6.66
CA ASN A 105 14.25 -5.27 7.63
C ASN A 105 14.15 -4.76 9.07
N ALA A 106 14.21 -3.44 9.29
CA ALA A 106 14.04 -2.84 10.61
C ALA A 106 12.65 -3.12 11.22
N LEU A 107 11.62 -3.36 10.40
CA LEU A 107 10.25 -3.62 10.85
C LEU A 107 10.12 -4.88 11.70
N TYR A 108 10.92 -5.92 11.41
CA TYR A 108 10.90 -7.15 12.19
C TYR A 108 11.28 -6.90 13.66
N GLY A 109 12.32 -6.10 13.91
CA GLY A 109 12.75 -5.73 15.26
C GLY A 109 11.70 -4.89 16.01
N LEU A 110 10.86 -4.16 15.28
CA LEU A 110 9.80 -3.30 15.82
C LEU A 110 8.46 -4.05 16.02
N ARG A 111 8.45 -5.38 15.84
CA ARG A 111 7.25 -6.22 15.90
C ARG A 111 6.17 -5.81 14.89
N MET A 112 6.62 -5.37 13.72
CA MET A 112 5.79 -5.05 12.57
C MET A 112 5.97 -6.15 11.51
N ARG A 113 4.95 -6.31 10.68
CA ARG A 113 4.99 -7.15 9.47
C ARG A 113 4.65 -6.27 8.28
N TYR A 114 5.16 -6.66 7.12
CA TYR A 114 4.79 -6.03 5.87
C TYR A 114 4.39 -7.08 4.83
N LEU A 115 3.53 -6.69 3.89
CA LEU A 115 3.12 -7.48 2.75
C LEU A 115 3.14 -6.57 1.51
N GLY A 116 3.72 -7.03 0.40
CA GLY A 116 3.54 -6.34 -0.87
C GLY A 116 2.10 -6.46 -1.34
N CYS A 117 1.48 -5.34 -1.73
CA CYS A 117 0.05 -5.33 -2.08
C CYS A 117 -0.22 -5.58 -3.56
N CYS A 118 0.84 -5.59 -4.35
CA CYS A 118 0.78 -5.73 -5.78
C CYS A 118 1.94 -6.65 -6.17
N GLY A 119 1.75 -7.58 -7.11
CA GLY A 119 2.81 -8.51 -7.49
C GLY A 119 2.32 -9.81 -8.11
N ASP A 120 3.26 -10.55 -8.69
CA ASP A 120 3.06 -11.86 -9.30
C ASP A 120 3.44 -13.04 -8.36
N GLY A 121 3.67 -12.74 -7.08
CA GLY A 121 4.15 -13.68 -6.07
C GLY A 121 5.67 -13.81 -5.98
N LEU A 122 6.42 -13.25 -6.93
CA LEU A 122 7.90 -13.21 -6.92
C LEU A 122 8.45 -11.81 -6.62
N ARG A 123 7.73 -10.76 -7.03
CA ARG A 123 8.11 -9.37 -6.78
C ARG A 123 6.94 -8.54 -6.28
N ASN A 124 7.24 -7.57 -5.40
CA ASN A 124 6.28 -6.57 -4.96
C ASN A 124 6.28 -5.42 -5.99
N ALA A 125 5.15 -5.19 -6.65
CA ALA A 125 4.99 -4.15 -7.64
C ALA A 125 4.74 -2.76 -7.01
N ALA A 126 5.18 -1.70 -7.68
CA ALA A 126 5.12 -0.29 -7.34
C ALA A 126 5.73 0.11 -5.99
N HIS A 127 6.53 -0.78 -5.37
CA HIS A 127 7.04 -0.56 -4.02
C HIS A 127 5.93 -0.17 -3.02
N LEU A 128 4.74 -0.76 -3.21
CA LEU A 128 3.56 -0.59 -2.37
C LEU A 128 3.51 -1.67 -1.30
N PHE A 129 3.65 -1.26 -0.04
CA PHE A 129 3.72 -2.17 1.11
C PHE A 129 2.63 -1.89 2.11
N ARG A 130 1.87 -2.91 2.49
CA ARG A 130 1.00 -2.86 3.67
C ARG A 130 1.80 -3.22 4.89
N VAL A 131 2.05 -2.24 5.74
CA VAL A 131 2.73 -2.41 7.03
C VAL A 131 1.68 -2.49 8.13
N SER A 132 1.81 -3.46 9.03
CA SER A 132 0.88 -3.70 10.14
C SER A 132 1.55 -4.27 11.38
N ASN A 133 0.88 -4.26 12.53
CA ASN A 133 1.41 -4.93 13.72
C ASN A 133 1.46 -6.46 13.53
N ALA A 134 2.56 -7.07 13.97
CA ALA A 134 2.77 -8.52 13.86
C ALA A 134 2.11 -9.33 14.98
N SER A 135 1.87 -8.72 16.15
CA SER A 135 1.30 -9.40 17.31
C SER A 135 0.10 -8.64 17.87
N MET A 136 -0.92 -9.40 18.27
CA MET A 136 -2.16 -8.94 18.90
C MET A 136 -2.32 -9.50 20.33
N LEU A 137 -1.42 -10.35 20.79
CA LEU A 137 -1.50 -11.03 22.08
C LEU A 137 -0.55 -10.38 23.11
N GLY A 138 -1.05 -10.19 24.33
CA GLY A 138 -0.22 -9.72 25.46
C GLY A 138 0.20 -8.25 25.37
N ALA A 139 -0.55 -7.42 24.65
CA ALA A 139 -0.38 -5.98 24.58
C ALA A 139 -1.74 -5.28 24.66
N ASP A 140 -1.77 -4.07 25.21
CA ASP A 140 -2.96 -3.22 25.24
C ASP A 140 -3.26 -2.66 23.83
N GLU A 141 -4.54 -2.53 23.47
CA GLU A 141 -4.95 -1.96 22.18
C GLU A 141 -4.35 -0.58 21.93
N ARG A 142 -4.31 0.30 22.94
CA ARG A 142 -3.79 1.66 22.81
C ARG A 142 -2.28 1.66 22.62
N ASP A 143 -1.58 0.72 23.24
CA ASP A 143 -0.14 0.53 23.03
C ASP A 143 0.15 0.03 21.61
N ILE A 144 -0.68 -0.87 21.08
CA ILE A 144 -0.59 -1.31 19.68
C ILE A 144 -0.78 -0.12 18.74
N VAL A 145 -1.85 0.67 18.91
CA VAL A 145 -2.12 1.85 18.08
C VAL A 145 -0.97 2.86 18.15
N SER A 146 -0.49 3.17 19.36
CA SER A 146 0.56 4.17 19.57
C SER A 146 1.92 3.71 19.06
N ARG A 147 2.26 2.42 19.21
CA ARG A 147 3.49 1.83 18.64
C ARG A 147 3.42 1.82 17.12
N THR A 148 2.34 1.29 16.55
CA THR A 148 2.17 1.21 15.09
C THR A 148 2.16 2.61 14.47
N GLY A 149 1.45 3.57 15.06
CA GLY A 149 1.42 4.95 14.59
C GLY A 149 2.80 5.59 14.55
N ARG A 150 3.65 5.37 15.57
CA ARG A 150 5.04 5.84 15.59
C ARG A 150 5.88 5.22 14.47
N VAL A 151 5.85 3.89 14.34
CA VAL A 151 6.64 3.20 13.30
C VAL A 151 6.20 3.63 11.89
N LEU A 152 4.90 3.77 11.65
CA LEU A 152 4.38 4.27 10.39
C LEU A 152 4.84 5.72 10.14
N SER A 153 4.83 6.57 11.15
CA SER A 153 5.33 7.95 11.04
C SER A 153 6.83 7.97 10.70
N ASP A 154 7.63 7.11 11.31
CA ASP A 154 9.07 7.02 11.05
C ASP A 154 9.34 6.57 9.61
N LEU A 155 8.59 5.58 9.10
CA LEU A 155 8.68 5.17 7.69
C LEU A 155 8.28 6.30 6.74
N VAL A 156 7.21 7.03 7.04
CA VAL A 156 6.81 8.20 6.23
C VAL A 156 7.95 9.22 6.21
N HIS A 157 8.56 9.53 7.36
CA HIS A 157 9.69 10.46 7.40
C HIS A 157 10.91 9.96 6.61
N GLN A 158 11.23 8.66 6.68
CA GLN A 158 12.30 8.06 5.89
C GLN A 158 12.04 8.19 4.39
N GLU A 159 10.83 7.90 3.94
CA GLU A 159 10.43 8.04 2.54
C GLU A 159 10.41 9.51 2.09
N THR A 160 9.91 10.43 2.91
CA THR A 160 9.97 11.87 2.64
C THR A 160 11.41 12.32 2.43
N ASN A 161 12.32 11.94 3.33
CA ASN A 161 13.74 12.27 3.21
C ASN A 161 14.37 11.63 1.96
N ALA A 162 14.00 10.39 1.63
CA ALA A 162 14.47 9.71 0.43
C ALA A 162 14.05 10.46 -0.85
N ARG A 163 12.79 10.91 -0.92
CA ARG A 163 12.28 11.72 -2.04
C ARG A 163 12.97 13.09 -2.14
N ILE A 164 13.30 13.72 -1.02
CA ILE A 164 14.10 14.96 -1.01
C ILE A 164 15.49 14.69 -1.60
N ARG A 165 16.17 13.64 -1.12
CA ARG A 165 17.49 13.25 -1.63
C ARG A 165 17.46 12.87 -3.11
N LEU A 166 16.39 12.25 -3.60
CA LEU A 166 16.24 11.98 -5.04
C LEU A 166 16.29 13.24 -5.89
N VAL A 167 15.67 14.32 -5.43
CA VAL A 167 15.63 15.59 -6.16
C VAL A 167 16.92 16.38 -5.98
N GLU A 168 17.45 16.44 -4.75
CA GLU A 168 18.58 17.31 -4.40
C GLU A 168 19.95 16.66 -4.66
N GLU A 169 20.09 15.36 -4.42
CA GLU A 169 21.37 14.64 -4.48
C GLU A 169 21.48 13.71 -5.68
N MET A 170 20.35 13.15 -6.16
CA MET A 170 20.31 12.15 -7.23
C MET A 170 19.39 12.52 -8.42
N PRO A 171 19.38 13.79 -8.90
CA PRO A 171 18.41 14.26 -9.88
C PRO A 171 18.42 13.43 -11.17
N ARG A 172 19.61 13.00 -11.62
CA ARG A 172 19.76 12.19 -12.84
C ARG A 172 19.12 10.80 -12.73
N VAL A 173 19.16 10.19 -11.54
CA VAL A 173 18.52 8.88 -11.28
C VAL A 173 17.01 9.03 -11.36
N PHE A 174 16.48 10.09 -10.76
CA PHE A 174 15.04 10.35 -10.80
C PHE A 174 14.55 10.76 -12.20
N GLU A 175 15.31 11.58 -12.93
CA GLU A 175 15.02 11.93 -14.32
C GLU A 175 15.00 10.70 -15.24
N ASP A 176 15.95 9.78 -15.09
CA ASP A 176 15.99 8.53 -15.85
C ASP A 176 14.75 7.67 -15.55
N ALA A 177 14.40 7.51 -14.27
CA ALA A 177 13.21 6.76 -13.87
C ALA A 177 11.94 7.34 -14.50
N ILE A 178 11.73 8.66 -14.42
CA ILE A 178 10.59 9.36 -15.04
C ILE A 178 10.60 9.16 -16.56
N SER A 179 11.75 9.35 -17.19
CA SER A 179 11.89 9.29 -18.65
C SER A 179 11.62 7.90 -19.20
N ARG A 180 12.16 6.87 -18.54
CA ARG A 180 11.91 5.46 -18.88
C ARG A 180 10.44 5.12 -18.71
N SER A 181 9.83 5.55 -17.61
CA SER A 181 8.41 5.31 -17.38
C SER A 181 7.54 5.92 -18.47
N ILE A 182 7.77 7.18 -18.84
CA ILE A 182 7.04 7.85 -19.93
C ILE A 182 7.28 7.13 -21.27
N ALA A 183 8.51 6.71 -21.57
CA ALA A 183 8.83 6.05 -22.83
C ALA A 183 8.12 4.69 -22.97
N ILE A 184 8.14 3.88 -21.91
CA ILE A 184 7.48 2.57 -21.90
C ILE A 184 5.96 2.75 -22.01
N LEU A 185 5.35 3.60 -21.18
CA LEU A 185 3.89 3.84 -21.19
C LEU A 185 3.38 4.50 -22.48
N ARG A 186 4.26 4.99 -23.36
CA ARG A 186 3.88 5.56 -24.66
C ARG A 186 3.95 4.55 -25.82
N SER A 187 4.69 3.46 -25.66
CA SER A 187 5.05 2.58 -26.78
C SER A 187 4.93 1.08 -26.52
N CYS A 188 4.65 0.66 -25.29
CA CYS A 188 4.52 -0.75 -24.92
C CYS A 188 3.45 -1.48 -25.77
N ARG A 189 3.60 -2.79 -25.95
CA ARG A 189 2.67 -3.61 -26.75
C ARG A 189 1.95 -4.68 -25.95
N LEU A 190 2.58 -5.14 -24.89
CA LEU A 190 2.00 -5.95 -23.83
C LEU A 190 2.36 -5.24 -22.53
N LEU A 191 1.37 -5.09 -21.66
CA LEU A 191 1.56 -4.45 -20.36
C LEU A 191 0.63 -5.13 -19.37
N SER A 192 1.21 -5.79 -18.37
CA SER A 192 0.41 -6.37 -17.28
C SER A 192 0.00 -5.29 -16.27
N GLU A 193 -1.04 -5.55 -15.47
CA GLU A 193 -1.47 -4.63 -14.41
C GLU A 193 -0.37 -4.38 -13.36
N TRP A 194 0.47 -5.40 -13.09
CA TRP A 194 1.58 -5.31 -12.14
C TRP A 194 2.74 -4.49 -12.69
N GLU A 195 3.11 -4.74 -13.94
CA GLU A 195 4.15 -3.97 -14.62
C GLU A 195 3.74 -2.49 -14.78
N PHE A 196 2.46 -2.23 -15.06
CA PHE A 196 1.94 -0.87 -15.11
C PHE A 196 2.12 -0.14 -13.78
N LEU A 197 1.85 -0.83 -12.66
CA LEU A 197 2.03 -0.29 -11.31
C LEU A 197 3.50 0.04 -11.05
N ASP A 198 4.45 -0.83 -11.40
CA ASP A 198 5.88 -0.54 -11.31
C ASP A 198 6.25 0.70 -12.12
N ILE A 199 5.82 0.75 -13.38
CA ILE A 199 6.23 1.81 -14.30
C ILE A 199 5.63 3.16 -13.90
N ILE A 200 4.39 3.21 -13.40
CA ILE A 200 3.76 4.48 -12.99
C ILE A 200 4.31 5.01 -11.66
N SER A 201 5.04 4.19 -10.89
CA SER A 201 5.48 4.51 -9.53
C SER A 201 6.38 5.77 -9.45
N PRO A 202 7.44 5.94 -10.27
CA PRO A 202 8.20 7.19 -10.32
C PRO A 202 7.37 8.39 -10.80
N LEU A 203 6.40 8.16 -11.70
CA LEU A 203 5.53 9.22 -12.23
C LEU A 203 4.56 9.75 -11.17
N ARG A 204 4.18 8.92 -10.20
CA ARG A 204 3.40 9.36 -9.05
C ARG A 204 4.18 10.40 -8.23
N ILE A 205 5.44 10.14 -7.91
CA ILE A 205 6.30 11.13 -7.22
C ILE A 205 6.42 12.39 -8.06
N ALA A 206 6.71 12.26 -9.36
CA ALA A 206 6.87 13.42 -10.24
C ALA A 206 5.57 14.24 -10.39
N ALA A 207 4.40 13.60 -10.36
CA ALA A 207 3.11 14.28 -10.38
C ALA A 207 2.81 15.02 -9.07
N GLU A 208 3.17 14.43 -7.92
CA GLU A 208 3.08 15.06 -6.60
C GLU A 208 3.98 16.30 -6.49
N LEU A 209 5.14 16.29 -7.16
CA LEU A 209 6.06 17.42 -7.25
C LEU A 209 5.74 18.43 -8.35
N GLU A 210 4.65 18.22 -9.10
CA GLU A 210 4.22 19.04 -10.23
C GLU A 210 5.28 19.14 -11.35
N PHE A 211 6.02 18.07 -11.60
CA PHE A 211 7.07 18.01 -12.63
C PHE A 211 6.55 17.59 -14.02
N LEU A 212 5.26 17.23 -14.13
CA LEU A 212 4.68 16.67 -15.35
C LEU A 212 3.60 17.58 -15.95
N ASP A 213 3.65 17.75 -17.28
CA ASP A 213 2.54 18.29 -18.05
C ASP A 213 1.47 17.21 -18.27
N ASN A 214 0.20 17.60 -18.20
CA ASN A 214 -0.96 16.74 -18.55
C ASN A 214 -1.05 15.44 -17.75
N PHE A 215 -0.53 15.39 -16.52
CA PHE A 215 -0.65 14.25 -15.62
C PHE A 215 -0.57 14.74 -14.18
N THR A 216 -1.61 14.49 -13.38
CA THR A 216 -1.71 15.02 -12.01
C THR A 216 -1.62 13.90 -10.99
N ARG A 217 -1.39 14.31 -9.73
CA ARG A 217 -1.42 13.42 -8.57
C ARG A 217 -2.74 12.65 -8.45
N GLU A 218 -3.88 13.33 -8.60
CA GLU A 218 -5.20 12.69 -8.50
C GLU A 218 -5.36 11.58 -9.53
N GLU A 219 -4.84 11.81 -10.74
CA GLU A 219 -4.90 10.83 -11.79
C GLU A 219 -3.96 9.64 -11.54
N ALA A 220 -2.74 9.88 -11.06
CA ALA A 220 -1.85 8.81 -10.63
C ALA A 220 -2.54 7.91 -9.57
N LEU A 221 -3.24 8.52 -8.60
CA LEU A 221 -4.01 7.80 -7.59
C LEU A 221 -5.21 7.06 -8.20
N ALA A 222 -5.94 7.68 -9.14
CA ALA A 222 -7.08 7.06 -9.80
C ALA A 222 -6.68 5.85 -10.67
N LEU A 223 -5.49 5.88 -11.25
CA LEU A 223 -4.93 4.77 -12.02
C LEU A 223 -4.37 3.66 -11.12
N THR A 224 -3.77 3.99 -9.99
CA THR A 224 -3.14 3.01 -9.09
C THR A 224 -4.15 2.34 -8.16
N ARG A 225 -5.07 3.08 -7.54
CA ARG A 225 -5.99 2.58 -6.50
C ARG A 225 -6.81 1.33 -6.89
N PRO A 226 -7.46 1.28 -8.07
CA PRO A 226 -8.25 0.11 -8.46
C PRO A 226 -7.43 -1.17 -8.66
N ARG A 227 -6.10 -1.04 -8.73
CA ARG A 227 -5.18 -2.15 -8.97
C ARG A 227 -4.58 -2.72 -7.69
N ILE A 228 -4.76 -2.03 -6.56
CA ILE A 228 -4.28 -2.47 -5.25
C ILE A 228 -5.11 -3.68 -4.81
N ASN A 229 -4.44 -4.75 -4.40
CA ASN A 229 -5.07 -6.02 -4.03
C ASN A 229 -5.88 -6.70 -5.16
N LEU A 230 -5.61 -6.40 -6.44
CA LEU A 230 -6.17 -7.20 -7.52
C LEU A 230 -5.78 -8.68 -7.32
N PRO A 231 -6.71 -9.63 -7.49
CA PRO A 231 -6.35 -11.04 -7.38
C PRO A 231 -5.36 -11.40 -8.48
N GLN A 232 -4.36 -12.20 -8.13
CA GLN A 232 -3.45 -12.75 -9.12
C GLN A 232 -4.25 -13.65 -10.07
N ALA A 233 -4.18 -13.34 -11.36
CA ALA A 233 -4.69 -14.26 -12.37
C ALA A 233 -3.83 -15.54 -12.36
N PRO A 234 -4.44 -16.73 -12.45
CA PRO A 234 -3.68 -17.97 -12.50
C PRO A 234 -2.72 -17.94 -13.69
N PHE A 235 -1.57 -18.60 -13.52
CA PHE A 235 -0.65 -18.78 -14.64
C PHE A 235 -1.37 -19.54 -15.76
N PRO A 236 -1.33 -19.04 -17.00
CA PRO A 236 -1.98 -19.71 -18.10
C PRO A 236 -1.35 -21.10 -18.29
N SER A 237 -2.20 -22.12 -18.27
CA SER A 237 -1.83 -23.52 -18.43
C SER A 237 -2.04 -24.01 -19.86
N THR A 238 -2.85 -23.29 -20.63
CA THR A 238 -3.18 -23.58 -22.02
C THR A 238 -2.79 -22.44 -22.96
N VAL A 239 -2.70 -22.74 -24.26
CA VAL A 239 -2.42 -21.74 -25.29
C VAL A 239 -3.57 -20.73 -25.38
N GLU A 240 -4.80 -21.16 -25.21
CA GLU A 240 -5.98 -20.31 -25.19
C GLU A 240 -5.94 -19.32 -24.02
N GLU A 241 -5.60 -19.77 -22.81
CA GLU A 241 -5.43 -18.91 -21.63
C GLU A 241 -4.29 -17.90 -21.82
N GLN A 242 -3.18 -18.32 -22.42
CA GLN A 242 -2.07 -17.43 -22.73
C GLN A 242 -2.48 -16.34 -23.73
N ARG A 243 -3.19 -16.72 -24.81
CA ARG A 243 -3.71 -15.76 -25.79
C ARG A 243 -4.67 -14.76 -25.16
N GLU A 244 -5.51 -15.21 -24.24
CA GLU A 244 -6.45 -14.33 -23.53
C GLU A 244 -5.72 -13.38 -22.57
N LYS A 245 -4.69 -13.84 -21.87
CA LYS A 245 -3.79 -12.96 -21.10
C LYS A 245 -3.15 -11.91 -22.02
N ASP A 246 -2.56 -12.31 -23.14
CA ASP A 246 -1.89 -11.39 -24.06
C ASP A 246 -2.85 -10.36 -24.65
N ARG A 247 -4.10 -10.75 -24.95
CA ARG A 247 -5.14 -9.80 -25.40
C ARG A 247 -5.47 -8.75 -24.32
N ARG A 248 -5.60 -9.16 -23.05
CA ARG A 248 -5.85 -8.25 -21.94
C ARG A 248 -4.67 -7.28 -21.74
N ASP A 249 -3.45 -7.80 -21.75
CA ASP A 249 -2.23 -7.02 -21.60
C ASP A 249 -2.04 -6.03 -22.78
N ALA A 250 -2.37 -6.46 -24.02
CA ALA A 250 -2.35 -5.58 -25.19
C ALA A 250 -3.40 -4.47 -25.12
N ALA A 251 -4.62 -4.79 -24.68
CA ALA A 251 -5.68 -3.81 -24.51
C ALA A 251 -5.32 -2.74 -23.46
N LEU A 252 -4.67 -3.14 -22.36
CA LEU A 252 -4.14 -2.21 -21.36
C LEU A 252 -3.04 -1.34 -21.97
N ALA A 253 -2.08 -1.94 -22.67
CA ALA A 253 -1.00 -1.22 -23.35
C ALA A 253 -1.54 -0.15 -24.32
N ASP A 254 -2.51 -0.48 -25.17
CA ASP A 254 -3.11 0.47 -26.12
C ASP A 254 -3.88 1.61 -25.43
N LYS A 255 -4.55 1.31 -24.31
CA LYS A 255 -5.23 2.33 -23.49
C LYS A 255 -4.21 3.30 -22.88
N VAL A 256 -3.15 2.76 -22.28
CA VAL A 256 -2.08 3.51 -21.62
C VAL A 256 -1.29 4.34 -22.62
N ASN A 257 -0.87 3.77 -23.76
CA ASN A 257 -0.16 4.48 -24.84
C ASN A 257 -0.91 5.73 -25.32
N ARG A 258 -2.23 5.60 -25.53
CA ARG A 258 -3.07 6.74 -25.92
C ARG A 258 -3.08 7.82 -24.83
N ARG A 259 -3.16 7.42 -23.56
CA ARG A 259 -3.20 8.35 -22.44
C ARG A 259 -1.88 9.07 -22.22
N PHE A 260 -0.77 8.36 -22.23
CA PHE A 260 0.55 8.93 -21.90
C PHE A 260 1.22 9.66 -23.07
N LYS A 261 0.59 9.71 -24.25
CA LYS A 261 1.09 10.41 -25.45
C LYS A 261 1.44 11.88 -25.20
N SER A 262 0.66 12.59 -24.38
CA SER A 262 0.86 14.01 -24.06
C SER A 262 1.64 14.27 -22.77
N VAL A 263 1.92 13.24 -21.97
CA VAL A 263 2.55 13.37 -20.63
C VAL A 263 4.05 13.53 -20.78
N ARG A 264 4.63 14.62 -20.28
CA ARG A 264 6.06 14.93 -20.42
C ARG A 264 6.58 15.72 -19.24
N LEU A 265 7.88 15.69 -19.01
CA LEU A 265 8.54 16.55 -18.02
C LEU A 265 8.40 18.02 -18.43
N ASN A 266 7.88 18.85 -17.52
CA ASN A 266 7.66 20.27 -17.74
C ASN A 266 8.94 21.09 -17.47
N ALA A 267 8.89 22.42 -17.65
CA ALA A 267 10.05 23.28 -17.46
C ALA A 267 10.59 23.21 -16.02
N ARG A 268 9.70 23.26 -15.02
CA ARG A 268 10.05 23.14 -13.60
C ARG A 268 10.78 21.82 -13.33
N GLY A 269 10.24 20.69 -13.78
CA GLY A 269 10.87 19.38 -13.59
C GLY A 269 12.26 19.32 -14.23
N LYS A 270 12.45 19.93 -15.40
CA LYS A 270 13.78 20.02 -16.03
C LYS A 270 14.75 20.88 -15.22
N ASP A 271 14.31 22.03 -14.75
CA ASP A 271 15.16 22.96 -13.99
C ASP A 271 15.65 22.34 -12.67
N TRP A 272 14.82 21.51 -12.03
CA TRP A 272 15.18 20.80 -10.79
C TRP A 272 16.02 19.54 -11.01
N LEU A 273 16.00 18.96 -12.22
CA LEU A 273 16.65 17.68 -12.51
C LEU A 273 17.89 17.79 -13.42
N THR A 274 18.28 19.01 -13.80
CA THR A 274 19.48 19.32 -14.60
C THR A 274 20.62 19.81 -13.70
#